data_AF-A0A7C2VEU8-F1
#
_entry.id   AF-A0A7C2VEU8-F1
#
_cell.length_a   1.000
_cell.length_b   1.000
_cell.length_c   1.000
_cell.angle_alpha   90.00
_cell.angle_beta   90.00
_cell.angle_gamma   90.00
#
_symmetry.space_group_name_H-M   'P 1'
#
loop_
_entity.id
_entity.type
_entity.pdbx_description
1 polymer ?
#
loop_
_entity_poly.entity_id
_entity_poly.type
_entity_poly.pdbx_seq_one_letter_code
_entity_poly.pdbx_strand_id
1 'polypeptide(L)'
;MNEVRLLLKAYYEALYERLEAKKDLLAAGIEKLLSEELARGGFGNFDEEKYAAYQDVCLAFLDERIETYNPIGIQYIFDRIAVRQGIALELQLNWYDSRAEFEALVEAARRKAEVPMAEQRLRALADELIKEVGVFPDKSIISAYQAEPDLQKLPDYVLAQAIEQIVR
;
A
#
# COMPACT_ATOMS: atom_id res chain seq x y z
N MET A 1 -3.29 21.48 -11.30
CA MET A 1 -4.20 20.65 -10.47
C MET A 1 -4.72 19.43 -11.24
N ASN A 2 -5.00 19.54 -12.55
CA ASN A 2 -5.40 18.39 -13.39
C ASN A 2 -4.26 17.37 -13.58
N GLU A 3 -3.06 17.84 -13.97
CA GLU A 3 -1.89 16.96 -14.21
C GLU A 3 -1.44 16.16 -12.98
N VAL A 4 -1.49 16.75 -11.78
CA VAL A 4 -1.17 16.05 -10.53
C VAL A 4 -2.15 14.92 -10.28
N ARG A 5 -3.45 15.14 -10.51
CA ARG A 5 -4.47 14.09 -10.38
C ARG A 5 -4.27 12.99 -11.43
N LEU A 6 -3.93 13.37 -12.66
CA LEU A 6 -3.64 12.42 -13.73
C LEU A 6 -2.45 11.53 -13.37
N LEU A 7 -1.38 12.12 -12.83
CA LEU A 7 -0.20 11.38 -12.39
C LEU A 7 -0.48 10.49 -11.17
N LEU A 8 -1.26 10.96 -10.19
CA LEU A 8 -1.68 10.13 -9.06
C LEU A 8 -2.57 8.96 -9.51
N LYS A 9 -3.45 9.16 -10.50
CA LYS A 9 -4.24 8.08 -11.09
C LYS A 9 -3.33 7.03 -11.75
N ALA A 10 -2.38 7.46 -12.58
CA ALA A 10 -1.42 6.55 -13.20
C ALA A 10 -0.54 5.82 -12.19
N TYR A 11 -0.20 6.46 -11.06
CA TYR A 11 0.49 5.83 -9.95
C TYR A 11 -0.31 4.66 -9.37
N TYR A 12 -1.59 4.82 -9.07
CA TYR A 12 -2.42 3.72 -8.55
C TYR A 12 -2.72 2.65 -9.60
N GLU A 13 -2.92 3.03 -10.87
CA GLU A 13 -3.05 2.07 -11.97
C GLU A 13 -1.79 1.20 -12.11
N ALA A 14 -0.60 1.81 -12.03
CA ALA A 14 0.66 1.09 -12.05
C ALA A 14 0.82 0.16 -10.84
N LEU A 15 0.39 0.58 -9.65
CA LEU A 15 0.38 -0.29 -8.47
C LEU A 15 -0.55 -1.48 -8.63
N TYR A 16 -1.78 -1.25 -9.08
CA TYR A 16 -2.75 -2.30 -9.35
C TYR A 16 -2.19 -3.36 -10.30
N GLU A 17 -1.66 -2.93 -11.46
CA GLU A 17 -1.07 -3.85 -12.43
C GLU A 17 0.12 -4.62 -11.87
N ARG A 18 0.97 -3.98 -11.07
CA ARG A 18 2.13 -4.64 -10.45
C ARG A 18 1.72 -5.65 -9.38
N LEU A 19 0.68 -5.36 -8.60
CA LEU A 19 0.17 -6.28 -7.59
C LEU A 19 -0.46 -7.51 -8.24
N GLU A 20 -1.32 -7.31 -9.24
CA GLU A 20 -1.92 -8.40 -10.03
C GLU A 20 -0.84 -9.28 -10.66
N ALA A 21 0.13 -8.67 -11.34
CA ALA A 21 1.20 -9.40 -12.03
C ALA A 21 2.15 -10.16 -11.09
N LYS A 22 2.23 -9.77 -9.81
CA LYS A 22 3.15 -10.35 -8.82
C LYS A 22 2.42 -11.05 -7.68
N LYS A 23 1.12 -11.34 -7.84
CA LYS A 23 0.27 -11.92 -6.77
C LYS A 23 0.86 -13.20 -6.17
N ASP A 24 1.34 -14.13 -7.00
CA ASP A 24 1.95 -15.37 -6.54
C ASP A 24 3.28 -15.13 -5.79
N LEU A 25 4.09 -14.16 -6.26
CA LEU A 25 5.33 -13.76 -5.59
C LEU A 25 5.05 -13.10 -4.24
N LEU A 26 4.00 -12.29 -4.16
CA LEU A 26 3.55 -11.66 -2.93
C LEU A 26 3.04 -12.69 -1.94
N ALA A 27 2.26 -13.68 -2.37
CA ALA A 27 1.79 -14.77 -1.52
C ALA A 27 2.96 -15.56 -0.89
N ALA A 28 3.98 -15.91 -1.69
CA ALA A 28 5.18 -16.56 -1.19
C ALA A 28 6.00 -15.65 -0.25
N GLY A 29 6.07 -14.35 -0.55
CA GLY A 29 6.71 -13.35 0.30
C GLY A 29 6.03 -13.20 1.66
N ILE A 30 4.70 -13.20 1.68
CA ILE A 30 3.86 -13.15 2.89
C ILE A 30 4.13 -14.36 3.77
N GLU A 31 4.11 -15.58 3.21
CA GLU A 31 4.37 -16.80 3.98
C GLU A 31 5.74 -16.74 4.68
N LYS A 32 6.77 -16.34 3.93
CA LYS A 32 8.12 -16.19 4.46
C LYS A 32 8.19 -15.13 5.57
N LEU A 33 7.65 -13.94 5.32
CA LEU A 33 7.71 -12.83 6.27
C LEU A 33 6.90 -13.11 7.54
N LEU A 34 5.72 -13.72 7.41
CA LEU A 34 4.90 -14.14 8.55
C LEU A 34 5.68 -15.13 9.43
N SER A 35 6.31 -16.13 8.83
CA SER A 35 7.17 -17.09 9.54
C SER A 35 8.33 -16.41 10.26
N GLU A 36 9.01 -15.47 9.60
CA GLU A 36 10.12 -14.72 10.21
C GLU A 36 9.67 -13.87 11.40
N GLU A 37 8.54 -13.17 11.28
CA GLU A 37 8.04 -12.28 12.32
C GLU A 37 7.46 -13.04 13.51
N LEU A 38 6.80 -14.18 13.29
CA LEU A 38 6.35 -15.05 14.38
C LEU A 38 7.53 -15.69 15.12
N ALA A 39 8.63 -15.99 14.44
CA ALA A 39 9.85 -16.50 15.06
C ALA A 39 10.62 -15.42 15.84
N ARG A 40 10.57 -14.15 15.38
CA ARG A 40 11.19 -13.00 16.06
C ARG A 40 10.37 -12.49 17.23
N GLY A 41 9.05 -12.44 17.05
CA GLY A 41 8.12 -11.93 18.02
C GLY A 41 7.92 -12.92 19.15
N GLY A 42 7.95 -12.44 20.39
CA GLY A 42 7.63 -13.25 21.57
C GLY A 42 6.15 -13.63 21.67
N PHE A 43 5.46 -13.88 20.54
CA PHE A 43 4.01 -14.04 20.41
C PHE A 43 3.47 -15.39 20.95
N GLY A 44 4.23 -16.05 21.84
CA GLY A 44 3.86 -17.34 22.42
C GLY A 44 3.89 -18.49 21.43
N ASN A 45 3.35 -19.64 21.84
CA ASN A 45 3.24 -20.81 20.94
C ASN A 45 2.17 -20.56 19.88
N PHE A 46 2.63 -20.35 18.64
CA PHE A 46 1.84 -20.50 17.44
C PHE A 46 1.83 -21.96 17.02
N ASP A 47 0.63 -22.55 16.95
CA ASP A 47 0.42 -23.85 16.33
C ASP A 47 0.17 -23.67 14.82
N GLU A 48 0.17 -24.78 14.09
CA GLU A 48 -0.04 -24.80 12.64
C GLU A 48 -1.40 -24.19 12.24
N GLU A 49 -2.43 -24.34 13.08
CA GLU A 49 -3.77 -23.81 12.82
C GLU A 49 -3.82 -22.28 12.92
N LYS A 50 -3.22 -21.69 13.96
CA LYS A 50 -3.09 -20.23 14.08
C LYS A 50 -2.23 -19.66 12.97
N TYR A 51 -1.14 -20.34 12.61
CA TYR A 51 -0.30 -19.91 11.50
C TYR A 51 -1.10 -19.83 10.20
N ALA A 52 -1.82 -20.90 9.87
CA ALA A 52 -2.67 -20.95 8.67
C ALA A 52 -3.74 -19.85 8.68
N ALA A 53 -4.39 -19.61 9.83
CA ALA A 53 -5.38 -18.54 9.95
C ALA A 53 -4.79 -17.14 9.69
N TYR A 54 -3.58 -16.86 10.17
CA TYR A 54 -2.91 -15.59 9.91
C TYR A 54 -2.48 -15.46 8.45
N GLN A 55 -2.00 -16.56 7.84
CA GLN A 55 -1.67 -16.60 6.42
C GLN A 55 -2.90 -16.29 5.56
N ASP A 56 -4.04 -16.92 5.85
CA ASP A 56 -5.30 -16.68 5.14
C ASP A 56 -5.75 -15.23 5.26
N VAL A 57 -5.63 -14.61 6.44
CA VAL A 57 -5.94 -13.19 6.63
C VAL A 57 -5.01 -12.30 5.80
N CYS A 58 -3.70 -12.58 5.77
CA CYS A 58 -2.76 -11.81 4.95
C CYS A 58 -3.11 -11.89 3.45
N LEU A 59 -3.50 -13.07 2.98
CA LEU A 59 -3.90 -13.30 1.58
C LEU A 59 -5.23 -12.59 1.26
N ALA A 60 -6.20 -12.62 2.17
CA ALA A 60 -7.44 -11.88 2.02
C ALA A 60 -7.18 -10.36 1.96
N PHE A 61 -6.28 -9.84 2.80
CA PHE A 61 -5.90 -8.43 2.76
C PHE A 61 -5.16 -8.05 1.48
N LEU A 62 -4.37 -8.96 0.89
CA LEU A 62 -3.78 -8.74 -0.44
C LEU A 62 -4.86 -8.58 -1.51
N ASP A 63 -5.88 -9.44 -1.51
CA ASP A 63 -7.02 -9.33 -2.42
C ASP A 63 -7.79 -8.02 -2.22
N GLU A 64 -8.08 -7.65 -0.98
CA GLU A 64 -8.72 -6.36 -0.65
C GLU A 64 -7.87 -5.17 -1.11
N ARG A 65 -6.54 -5.25 -0.97
CA ARG A 65 -5.62 -4.19 -1.40
C ARG A 65 -5.60 -4.02 -2.91
N ILE A 66 -5.60 -5.14 -3.66
CA ILE A 66 -5.70 -5.14 -5.13
C ILE A 66 -7.01 -4.47 -5.55
N GLU A 67 -8.13 -4.86 -4.96
CA GLU A 67 -9.44 -4.27 -5.26
C GLU A 67 -9.51 -2.78 -4.90
N THR A 68 -8.85 -2.37 -3.82
CA THR A 68 -8.77 -0.95 -3.41
C THR A 68 -8.08 -0.10 -4.48
N TYR A 69 -7.04 -0.63 -5.13
CA TYR A 69 -6.32 0.09 -6.19
C TYR A 69 -6.92 -0.12 -7.59
N ASN A 70 -7.97 -0.94 -7.71
CA ASN A 70 -8.65 -1.18 -8.99
C ASN A 70 -8.99 0.18 -9.65
N PRO A 71 -8.59 0.42 -10.91
CA PRO A 71 -8.75 1.70 -11.60
C PRO A 71 -10.20 2.21 -11.70
N ILE A 72 -11.19 1.32 -11.53
CA ILE A 72 -12.62 1.67 -11.44
C ILE A 72 -12.97 2.15 -10.02
N GLY A 73 -12.44 1.50 -8.97
CA GLY A 73 -12.64 1.84 -7.56
C GLY A 73 -11.88 3.11 -7.14
N ILE A 74 -10.64 3.29 -7.59
CA ILE A 74 -9.77 4.43 -7.24
C ILE A 74 -10.36 5.79 -7.68
N GLN A 75 -11.17 5.81 -8.74
CA GLN A 75 -11.85 7.01 -9.23
C GLN A 75 -12.76 7.62 -8.15
N TYR A 76 -13.42 6.78 -7.34
CA TYR A 76 -14.24 7.26 -6.23
C TYR A 76 -13.43 7.91 -5.11
N ILE A 77 -12.20 7.45 -4.87
CA ILE A 77 -11.29 8.06 -3.89
C ILE A 77 -10.93 9.47 -4.37
N PHE A 78 -10.54 9.62 -5.64
CA PHE A 78 -10.17 10.91 -6.22
C PHE A 78 -11.34 11.90 -6.37
N ASP A 79 -12.55 11.42 -6.65
CA ASP A 79 -13.74 12.27 -6.73
C ASP A 79 -14.21 12.71 -5.33
N ARG A 80 -13.99 11.89 -4.31
CA ARG A 80 -14.18 12.24 -2.89
C ARG A 80 -13.10 13.15 -2.32
N ILE A 81 -11.99 13.41 -3.02
CA ILE A 81 -11.00 14.48 -2.69
C ILE A 81 -11.63 15.87 -2.60
N ALA A 82 -12.88 16.04 -3.03
CA ALA A 82 -13.67 17.23 -2.74
C ALA A 82 -14.10 17.38 -1.25
N VAL A 83 -14.09 16.33 -0.42
CA VAL A 83 -14.54 16.38 0.99
C VAL A 83 -13.36 16.11 1.95
N ARG A 84 -12.63 17.18 2.29
CA ARG A 84 -11.41 17.14 3.15
C ARG A 84 -11.53 16.34 4.45
N GLN A 85 -12.72 16.23 5.03
CA GLN A 85 -12.92 15.55 6.33
C GLN A 85 -13.01 14.02 6.20
N GLY A 86 -13.60 13.49 5.12
CA GLY A 86 -13.71 12.05 4.91
C GLY A 86 -12.35 11.39 4.65
N ILE A 87 -11.50 12.08 3.88
CA ILE A 87 -10.14 11.59 3.59
C ILE A 87 -9.24 11.64 4.82
N ALA A 88 -9.33 12.67 5.65
CA ALA A 88 -8.56 12.69 6.89
C ALA A 88 -8.89 11.49 7.80
N LEU A 89 -10.14 11.04 7.79
CA LEU A 89 -10.59 9.84 8.49
C LEU A 89 -10.17 8.55 7.76
N GLU A 90 -10.23 8.47 6.43
CA GLU A 90 -9.77 7.30 5.66
C GLU A 90 -8.23 7.12 5.72
N LEU A 91 -7.46 8.21 5.73
CA LEU A 91 -6.01 8.23 5.95
C LEU A 91 -5.62 7.84 7.38
N GLN A 92 -6.59 7.92 8.28
CA GLN A 92 -6.56 7.32 9.60
C GLN A 92 -7.32 5.99 9.53
N LEU A 93 -6.73 4.99 8.87
CA LEU A 93 -7.08 3.62 9.20
C LEU A 93 -6.98 3.53 10.73
N ASN A 94 -7.95 2.94 11.44
CA ASN A 94 -8.12 3.11 12.89
C ASN A 94 -6.85 2.85 13.76
N TRP A 95 -5.77 2.32 13.16
CA TRP A 95 -4.49 1.96 13.73
C TRP A 95 -3.27 2.69 13.12
N TYR A 96 -3.42 3.41 11.99
CA TYR A 96 -2.30 3.95 11.20
C TYR A 96 -2.57 5.39 10.78
N ASP A 97 -1.65 6.29 11.09
CA ASP A 97 -1.69 7.68 10.60
C ASP A 97 -0.87 7.84 9.32
N SER A 98 -1.54 7.81 8.18
CA SER A 98 -0.88 7.90 6.86
C SER A 98 -0.87 9.31 6.26
N ARG A 99 -1.26 10.34 7.02
CA ARG A 99 -1.40 11.72 6.51
C ARG A 99 -0.07 12.28 5.99
N ALA A 100 1.01 12.06 6.72
CA ALA A 100 2.34 12.53 6.34
C ALA A 100 2.85 11.80 5.08
N GLU A 101 2.59 10.50 4.96
CA GLU A 101 2.96 9.72 3.76
C GLU A 101 2.15 10.15 2.53
N PHE A 102 0.85 10.40 2.71
CA PHE A 102 0.00 10.92 1.64
C PHE A 102 0.45 12.31 1.17
N GLU A 103 0.79 13.21 2.11
CA GLU A 103 1.32 14.53 1.77
C GLU A 103 2.63 14.42 0.98
N ALA A 104 3.52 13.51 1.38
CA ALA A 104 4.76 13.25 0.65
C ALA A 104 4.52 12.74 -0.78
N LEU A 105 3.56 11.84 -0.97
CA LEU A 105 3.13 11.37 -2.30
C LEU A 105 2.59 12.51 -3.16
N VAL A 106 1.70 13.34 -2.61
CA VAL A 106 1.11 14.49 -3.33
C VAL A 106 2.18 15.50 -3.70
N GLU A 107 3.11 15.82 -2.81
CA GLU A 107 4.21 16.75 -3.09
C GLU A 107 5.18 16.19 -4.13
N ALA A 108 5.49 14.89 -4.09
CA ALA A 108 6.30 14.25 -5.13
C ALA A 108 5.62 14.31 -6.50
N ALA A 109 4.32 14.03 -6.56
CA ALA A 109 3.53 14.15 -7.78
C ALA A 109 3.49 15.60 -8.28
N ARG A 110 3.35 16.59 -7.39
CA ARG A 110 3.41 18.02 -7.75
C ARG A 110 4.73 18.43 -8.37
N ARG A 111 5.85 17.96 -7.81
CA ARG A 111 7.20 18.25 -8.36
C ARG A 111 7.41 17.68 -9.76
N LYS A 112 6.80 16.52 -10.05
CA LYS A 112 6.94 15.82 -11.34
C LYS A 112 5.90 16.23 -12.38
N ALA A 113 4.81 16.85 -11.97
CA ALA A 113 3.73 17.22 -12.88
C ALA A 113 4.09 18.46 -13.72
N GLU A 114 4.61 18.21 -14.93
CA GLU A 114 4.81 19.23 -15.97
C GLU A 114 3.54 19.39 -16.84
N VAL A 115 3.40 20.52 -17.56
CA VAL A 115 2.31 20.71 -18.54
C VAL A 115 2.91 20.80 -19.95
N PRO A 116 2.44 20.03 -20.96
CA PRO A 116 1.55 18.85 -20.92
C PRO A 116 2.34 17.52 -20.89
N MET A 117 1.81 16.50 -20.20
CA MET A 117 2.41 15.16 -20.15
C MET A 117 1.78 14.22 -21.19
N ALA A 118 2.61 13.66 -22.08
CA ALA A 118 2.20 12.55 -22.94
C ALA A 118 1.98 11.27 -22.13
N GLU A 119 1.09 10.38 -22.57
CA GLU A 119 0.71 9.13 -21.87
C GLU A 119 1.91 8.23 -21.53
N GLN A 120 2.85 8.06 -22.47
CA GLN A 120 4.08 7.30 -22.22
C GLN A 120 4.95 7.92 -21.11
N ARG A 121 4.96 9.26 -21.00
CA ARG A 121 5.67 9.98 -19.95
C ARG A 121 4.96 9.84 -18.61
N LEU A 122 3.63 9.78 -18.62
CA LEU A 122 2.81 9.58 -17.42
C LEU A 122 3.14 8.24 -16.74
N ARG A 123 3.26 7.16 -17.52
CA ARG A 123 3.61 5.85 -16.96
C ARG A 123 5.02 5.81 -16.38
N ALA A 124 5.99 6.38 -17.08
CA ALA A 124 7.36 6.48 -16.58
C ALA A 124 7.44 7.29 -15.27
N LEU A 125 6.68 8.40 -15.17
CA LEU A 125 6.62 9.21 -13.96
C LEU A 125 5.91 8.50 -12.80
N ALA A 126 4.88 7.70 -13.08
CA ALA A 126 4.25 6.84 -12.08
C ALA A 126 5.24 5.81 -11.53
N ASP A 127 6.01 5.17 -12.40
CA ASP A 127 7.07 4.22 -11.98
C ASP A 127 8.15 4.90 -11.15
N GLU A 128 8.53 6.13 -11.49
CA GLU A 128 9.44 6.95 -10.67
C GLU A 128 8.85 7.31 -9.32
N LEU A 129 7.56 7.67 -9.25
CA LEU A 129 6.88 7.96 -7.99
C LEU A 129 6.91 6.73 -7.08
N ILE A 130 6.55 5.54 -7.59
CA ILE A 130 6.59 4.31 -6.80
C ILE A 130 8.00 4.07 -6.23
N LYS A 131 9.05 4.27 -7.04
CA LYS A 131 10.44 4.12 -6.56
C LYS A 131 10.82 5.14 -5.49
N GLU A 132 10.41 6.40 -5.66
CA GLU A 132 10.74 7.52 -4.77
C GLU A 132 9.99 7.42 -3.44
N VAL A 133 8.65 7.31 -3.50
CA VAL A 133 7.78 7.40 -2.32
C VAL A 133 7.22 6.07 -1.83
N GLY A 134 7.41 4.97 -2.55
CA GLY A 134 6.90 3.65 -2.16
C GLY A 134 5.45 3.44 -2.56
N VAL A 135 4.82 2.44 -1.95
CA VAL A 135 3.43 2.04 -2.09
C VAL A 135 2.62 2.58 -0.92
N PHE A 136 2.02 3.75 -1.09
CA PHE A 136 1.12 4.32 -0.08
C PHE A 136 -0.08 3.40 0.26
N PRO A 137 -0.44 3.16 1.54
CA PRO A 137 0.11 3.69 2.81
C PRO A 137 1.09 2.76 3.55
N ASP A 138 1.86 1.93 2.85
CA ASP A 138 2.60 0.82 3.46
C ASP A 138 3.72 1.26 4.39
N LYS A 139 4.34 2.44 4.17
CA LYS A 139 5.36 2.95 5.10
C LYS A 139 4.76 3.30 6.46
N SER A 140 3.56 3.85 6.48
CA SER A 140 2.86 4.21 7.71
C SER A 140 2.45 2.96 8.49
N ILE A 141 1.98 1.92 7.79
CA ILE A 141 1.67 0.61 8.39
C ILE A 141 2.94 -0.01 9.00
N ILE A 142 4.03 -0.06 8.23
CA ILE A 142 5.32 -0.61 8.67
C ILE A 142 5.82 0.13 9.91
N SER A 143 5.84 1.46 9.88
CA SER A 143 6.33 2.27 10.99
C SER A 143 5.47 2.12 12.24
N ALA A 144 4.15 2.02 12.11
CA ALA A 144 3.24 1.89 13.24
C ALA A 144 3.37 0.51 13.92
N TYR A 145 3.54 -0.56 13.13
CA TYR A 145 3.83 -1.88 13.67
C TYR A 145 5.19 -1.89 14.38
N GLN A 146 6.24 -1.34 13.77
CA GLN A 146 7.57 -1.32 14.39
C GLN A 146 7.62 -0.54 15.70
N ALA A 147 6.83 0.54 15.82
CA ALA A 147 6.73 1.33 17.04
C ALA A 147 6.03 0.56 18.17
N GLU A 148 5.00 -0.22 17.83
CA GLU A 148 4.22 -1.00 18.79
C GLU A 148 3.73 -2.30 18.13
N PRO A 149 4.58 -3.35 18.12
CA PRO A 149 4.26 -4.63 17.51
C PRO A 149 3.11 -5.31 18.24
N ASP A 150 2.07 -5.67 17.49
CA ASP A 150 0.90 -6.37 18.01
C ASP A 150 0.40 -7.39 17.01
N LEU A 151 -0.13 -8.51 17.51
CA LEU A 151 -0.68 -9.58 16.67
C LEU A 151 -1.81 -9.09 15.76
N GLN A 152 -2.63 -8.14 16.20
CA GLN A 152 -3.72 -7.58 15.39
C GLN A 152 -3.21 -6.76 14.20
N LYS A 153 -2.02 -6.17 14.32
CA LYS A 153 -1.36 -5.38 13.25
C LYS A 153 -0.46 -6.24 12.36
N LEU A 154 -0.17 -7.48 12.76
CA LEU A 154 0.79 -8.34 12.08
C LEU A 154 0.40 -8.64 10.62
N PRO A 155 -0.87 -8.94 10.27
CA PRO A 155 -1.23 -9.20 8.88
C PRO A 155 -1.01 -8.00 7.95
N ASP A 156 -1.43 -6.80 8.38
CA ASP A 156 -1.17 -5.55 7.65
C ASP A 156 0.32 -5.29 7.48
N TYR A 157 1.10 -5.48 8.55
CA TYR A 157 2.55 -5.29 8.52
C TYR A 157 3.23 -6.22 7.52
N VAL A 158 2.93 -7.52 7.59
CA VAL A 158 3.51 -8.55 6.70
C VAL A 158 3.17 -8.23 5.24
N LEU A 159 1.91 -7.87 4.97
CA LEU A 159 1.47 -7.47 3.64
C LEU A 159 2.21 -6.22 3.14
N ALA A 160 2.22 -5.15 3.93
CA ALA A 160 2.87 -3.89 3.59
C ALA A 160 4.38 -4.08 3.33
N GLN A 161 5.03 -4.91 4.14
CA GLN A 161 6.44 -5.24 3.96
C GLN A 161 6.69 -6.07 2.71
N ALA A 162 5.84 -7.05 2.40
CA ALA A 162 5.93 -7.83 1.16
C ALA A 162 5.77 -6.93 -0.08
N ILE A 163 4.79 -6.04 -0.05
CA ILE A 163 4.52 -5.09 -1.14
C ILE A 163 5.71 -4.13 -1.34
N GLU A 164 6.21 -3.49 -0.29
CA GLU A 164 7.38 -2.60 -0.39
C GLU A 164 8.63 -3.31 -0.91
N GLN A 165 8.80 -4.61 -0.63
CA GLN A 165 9.96 -5.39 -1.09
C GLN A 165 9.82 -5.85 -2.56
N ILE A 166 8.61 -6.17 -3.02
CA ILE A 166 8.38 -6.86 -4.29
C ILE A 166 7.83 -5.93 -5.37
N VAL A 167 6.98 -4.97 -4.99
CA VAL A 167 6.21 -4.13 -5.91
C VAL A 167 6.91 -2.81 -6.23
N ARG A 168 7.63 -2.25 -5.25
CA ARG A 168 8.38 -0.99 -5.39
C ARG A 168 9.39 -1.04 -6.55
#